data_AF-A0A9P0PHH7-F1
#
_entry.id   AF-A0A9P0PHH7-F1
#
_cell.length_a   1.000
_cell.length_b   1.000
_cell.length_c   1.000
_cell.angle_alpha   90.00
_cell.angle_beta   90.00
_cell.angle_gamma   90.00
#
_symmetry.space_group_name_H-M   'P 1'
#
loop_
_entity.id
_entity.type
_entity.pdbx_description
1 polymer ?
#
loop_
_entity_poly.entity_id
_entity_poly.type
_entity_poly.pdbx_seq_one_letter_code
_entity_poly.pdbx_strand_id
1 'polypeptide(L)'
;MQNAISDMLAATSVLQQTATDIRNRKVNWQPYLQSQMISQEDFNFIVAFDVPEAAQRENLIQSNRLQCAQTFLNLLGHVSKDTTLQYVLVLIDDMLQEDRSRVEIFHEYANKKGESVWGPFLNLLNRQDGFITNMASRIIAKIACWSQTPMERSDLHFYLTWLKDQLRMQNNEYIQSVARCLQMMLRIDEYRFAFISVDGISTLLSVLQGRVNFQV
;
A
#
# COMPACT_ATOMS: atom_id res chain seq x y z
N MET A 1 1.13 29.43 -20.08
CA MET A 1 1.58 28.05 -20.39
C MET A 1 2.39 27.43 -19.24
N GLN A 2 3.20 28.20 -18.50
CA GLN A 2 3.94 27.71 -17.31
C GLN A 2 3.03 27.32 -16.12
N ASN A 3 1.91 28.02 -15.91
CA ASN A 3 0.99 27.74 -14.80
C ASN A 3 0.19 26.44 -14.97
N ALA A 4 -0.15 26.05 -16.20
CA ALA A 4 -0.89 24.80 -16.46
C ALA A 4 -0.05 23.54 -16.20
N ILE A 5 1.28 23.63 -16.35
CA ILE A 5 2.21 22.53 -16.01
C ILE A 5 2.33 22.39 -14.49
N SER A 6 2.30 23.50 -13.74
CA SER A 6 2.28 23.50 -12.27
C SER A 6 0.98 22.91 -11.71
N ASP A 7 -0.18 23.23 -12.30
CA ASP A 7 -1.47 22.66 -11.91
C ASP A 7 -1.62 21.18 -12.30
N MET A 8 -1.04 20.76 -13.43
CA MET A 8 -1.01 19.35 -13.84
C MET A 8 -0.09 18.51 -12.95
N LEU A 9 1.04 19.07 -12.50
CA LEU A 9 1.89 18.48 -11.47
C LEU A 9 1.22 18.44 -10.09
N ALA A 10 0.30 19.37 -9.80
CA ALA A 10 -0.52 19.35 -8.59
C ALA A 10 -1.63 18.25 -8.60
N ALA A 11 -2.04 17.75 -9.77
CA ALA A 11 -3.04 16.68 -9.87
C ALA A 11 -2.49 15.29 -9.48
N THR A 12 -1.18 15.06 -9.70
CA THR A 12 -0.52 13.78 -9.41
C THR A 12 0.17 13.87 -8.06
N SER A 13 -0.34 13.15 -7.05
CA SER A 13 0.25 13.16 -5.69
C SER A 13 1.73 12.72 -5.71
N VAL A 14 2.55 13.27 -4.80
CA VAL A 14 3.98 12.90 -4.62
C VAL A 14 4.16 11.39 -4.63
N LEU A 15 3.34 10.63 -3.89
CA LEU A 15 3.39 9.17 -3.86
C LEU A 15 3.33 8.52 -5.25
N GLN A 16 2.51 9.05 -6.16
CA GLN A 16 2.33 8.50 -7.50
C GLN A 16 3.47 8.88 -8.45
N GLN A 17 4.03 10.09 -8.28
CA GLN A 17 5.24 10.51 -8.99
C GLN A 17 6.41 9.60 -8.60
N THR A 18 6.68 9.47 -7.30
CA THR A 18 7.75 8.61 -6.77
C THR A 18 7.55 7.14 -7.15
N ALA A 19 6.31 6.62 -7.13
CA ALA A 19 6.02 5.26 -7.58
C ALA A 19 6.37 5.05 -9.06
N THR A 20 6.17 6.06 -9.89
CA THR A 20 6.52 6.02 -11.31
C THR A 20 8.04 5.96 -11.50
N ASP A 21 8.80 6.73 -10.72
CA ASP A 21 10.26 6.67 -10.74
C ASP A 21 10.79 5.31 -10.25
N ILE A 22 10.19 4.77 -9.19
CA ILE A 22 10.56 3.46 -8.64
C ILE A 22 10.28 2.33 -9.64
N ARG A 23 9.16 2.38 -10.36
CA ARG A 23 8.80 1.38 -11.38
C ARG A 23 9.85 1.24 -12.49
N ASN A 24 10.59 2.30 -12.78
CA ASN A 24 11.63 2.30 -13.80
C ASN A 24 12.99 1.76 -13.29
N ARG A 25 13.11 1.43 -12.00
CA ARG A 25 14.33 0.87 -11.42
C ARG A 25 14.45 -0.61 -11.80
N LYS A 26 15.69 -1.10 -11.89
CA LYS A 26 15.98 -2.53 -11.97
C LYS A 26 16.44 -3.05 -10.63
N VAL A 27 15.80 -4.10 -10.12
CA VAL A 27 16.23 -4.81 -8.93
C VAL A 27 16.96 -6.09 -9.35
N ASN A 28 18.18 -6.29 -8.83
CA ASN A 28 18.86 -7.56 -8.98
C ASN A 28 18.44 -8.48 -7.83
N TRP A 29 17.68 -9.53 -8.14
CA TRP A 29 17.17 -10.48 -7.16
C TRP A 29 18.22 -11.50 -6.68
N GLN A 30 19.30 -11.70 -7.45
CA GLN A 30 20.31 -12.73 -7.19
C GLN A 30 21.01 -12.61 -5.81
N PRO A 31 21.41 -11.40 -5.34
CA PRO A 31 22.04 -11.26 -4.04
C PRO A 31 21.11 -11.64 -2.88
N TYR A 32 19.79 -11.45 -3.02
CA TYR A 32 18.82 -11.83 -1.99
C TYR A 32 18.70 -13.36 -1.87
N LEU A 33 18.78 -14.08 -2.99
CA LEU A 33 18.86 -15.54 -2.98
C LEU A 33 20.18 -16.04 -2.37
N GLN A 34 21.31 -15.47 -2.80
CA GLN A 34 22.64 -15.87 -2.32
C GLN A 34 22.83 -15.64 -0.82
N SER A 35 22.21 -14.59 -0.28
CA SER A 35 22.22 -14.28 1.15
C SER A 35 21.13 -15.00 1.96
N GLN A 36 20.35 -15.87 1.31
CA GLN A 36 19.24 -16.61 1.94
C GLN A 36 18.14 -15.71 2.53
N MET A 37 18.04 -14.45 2.08
CA MET A 37 16.91 -13.57 2.45
C MET A 37 15.60 -14.02 1.80
N ILE A 38 15.68 -14.69 0.65
CA ILE A 38 14.55 -15.29 -0.04
C ILE A 38 14.85 -16.74 -0.41
N SER A 39 13.80 -17.55 -0.50
CA SER A 39 13.92 -18.94 -0.96
C SER A 39 14.13 -19.02 -2.48
N GLN A 40 14.52 -20.20 -2.96
CA GLN A 40 14.61 -20.45 -4.41
C GLN A 40 13.23 -20.32 -5.09
N GLU A 41 12.16 -20.72 -4.42
CA GLU A 41 10.79 -20.59 -4.94
C GLU A 41 10.38 -19.12 -5.08
N ASP A 42 10.64 -18.31 -4.05
CA ASP A 42 10.38 -16.87 -4.06
C ASP A 42 11.21 -16.16 -5.14
N PHE A 43 12.47 -16.55 -5.30
CA PHE A 43 13.35 -16.04 -6.36
C PHE A 43 12.81 -16.37 -7.76
N ASN A 44 12.43 -17.64 -7.99
CA ASN A 44 11.90 -18.08 -9.28
C ASN A 44 10.61 -17.33 -9.62
N PHE A 45 9.73 -17.13 -8.64
CA PHE A 45 8.49 -16.39 -8.82
C PHE A 45 8.76 -14.92 -9.14
N ILE A 46 9.56 -14.21 -8.32
CA ILE A 46 9.75 -12.76 -8.51
C ILE A 46 10.45 -12.44 -9.82
N VAL A 47 11.41 -13.26 -10.26
CA VAL A 47 12.08 -13.09 -11.56
C VAL A 47 11.10 -13.29 -12.73
N ALA A 48 10.18 -14.25 -12.62
CA ALA A 48 9.14 -14.47 -13.63
C ALA A 48 8.04 -13.39 -13.60
N PHE A 49 7.79 -12.80 -12.43
CA PHE A 49 6.77 -11.78 -12.22
C PHE A 49 7.23 -10.37 -12.64
N ASP A 50 8.51 -10.04 -12.42
CA ASP A 50 9.13 -8.72 -12.62
C ASP A 50 9.42 -8.45 -14.12
N VAL A 51 8.36 -8.52 -14.93
CA VAL A 51 8.35 -8.27 -16.38
C VAL A 51 7.32 -7.18 -16.70
N PRO A 52 7.48 -6.39 -17.77
CA PRO A 52 6.55 -5.31 -18.10
C PRO A 52 5.17 -5.80 -18.58
N GLU A 53 5.07 -7.00 -19.15
CA GLU A 53 3.84 -7.54 -19.74
C GLU A 53 2.80 -8.00 -18.71
N ALA A 54 1.71 -7.24 -18.56
CA ALA A 54 0.60 -7.57 -17.64
C ALA A 54 -0.05 -8.95 -17.91
N ALA A 55 -0.15 -9.36 -19.18
CA ALA A 55 -0.70 -10.66 -19.54
C ALA A 55 0.17 -11.84 -19.04
N GLN A 56 1.50 -11.68 -19.03
CA GLN A 56 2.39 -12.71 -18.49
C GLN A 56 2.25 -12.82 -16.97
N ARG A 57 2.17 -11.67 -16.29
CA ARG A 57 1.91 -11.62 -14.84
C ARG A 57 0.57 -12.26 -14.48
N GLU A 58 -0.49 -11.99 -15.24
CA GLU A 58 -1.81 -12.61 -15.02
C GLU A 58 -1.74 -14.14 -15.13
N ASN A 59 -1.14 -14.67 -16.20
CA ASN A 59 -0.99 -16.13 -16.37
C ASN A 59 -0.17 -16.77 -15.23
N LEU A 60 0.88 -16.07 -14.78
CA LEU A 60 1.72 -16.53 -13.68
C LEU A 60 0.94 -16.55 -12.35
N ILE A 61 0.18 -15.49 -12.05
CA ILE A 61 -0.67 -15.39 -10.86
C ILE A 61 -1.74 -16.48 -10.85
N GLN A 62 -2.44 -16.68 -11.97
CA GLN A 62 -3.49 -17.70 -12.07
C GLN A 62 -2.96 -19.10 -11.78
N SER A 63 -1.75 -19.41 -12.24
CA SER A 63 -1.12 -20.72 -12.04
C SER A 63 -0.48 -20.87 -10.65
N ASN A 64 -0.04 -19.78 -10.02
CA ASN A 64 0.78 -19.80 -8.81
C ASN A 64 0.27 -18.83 -7.73
N ARG A 65 -1.05 -18.79 -7.54
CA ARG A 65 -1.76 -17.80 -6.70
C ARG A 65 -1.19 -17.71 -5.27
N LEU A 66 -1.07 -18.83 -4.57
CA LEU A 66 -0.53 -18.84 -3.20
C LEU A 66 0.96 -18.47 -3.15
N GLN A 67 1.75 -18.87 -4.15
CA GLN A 67 3.16 -18.50 -4.24
C GLN A 67 3.33 -16.99 -4.46
N CYS A 68 2.39 -16.34 -5.16
CA CYS A 68 2.36 -14.89 -5.33
C CYS A 68 2.30 -14.17 -3.98
N ALA A 69 1.31 -14.49 -3.15
CA ALA A 69 1.21 -13.91 -1.80
C ALA A 69 2.43 -14.27 -0.94
N GLN A 70 2.85 -15.54 -0.94
CA GLN A 70 4.05 -15.97 -0.20
C GLN A 70 5.28 -15.14 -0.56
N THR A 71 5.57 -15.02 -1.85
CA THR A 71 6.77 -14.33 -2.34
C THR A 71 6.75 -12.87 -1.90
N PHE A 72 5.62 -12.18 -2.10
CA PHE A 72 5.50 -10.78 -1.71
C PHE A 72 5.60 -10.58 -0.19
N LEU A 73 4.93 -11.41 0.61
CA LEU A 73 4.96 -11.30 2.06
C LEU A 73 6.36 -11.63 2.63
N ASN A 74 7.04 -12.66 2.10
CA ASN A 74 8.42 -12.99 2.45
C ASN A 74 9.37 -11.85 2.09
N LEU A 75 9.22 -11.25 0.91
CA LEU A 75 10.02 -10.09 0.50
C LEU A 75 9.82 -8.90 1.45
N LEU A 76 8.58 -8.60 1.85
CA LEU A 76 8.29 -7.52 2.80
C LEU A 76 8.84 -7.81 4.21
N GLY A 77 8.84 -9.08 4.63
CA GLY A 77 9.29 -9.50 5.95
C GLY A 77 10.81 -9.65 6.09
N HIS A 78 11.49 -10.14 5.05
CA HIS A 78 12.91 -10.51 5.14
C HIS A 78 13.86 -9.51 4.47
N VAL A 79 13.39 -8.70 3.51
CA VAL A 79 14.26 -7.73 2.84
C VAL A 79 14.39 -6.47 3.69
N SER A 80 15.60 -6.20 4.18
CA SER A 80 15.89 -5.01 4.99
C SER A 80 16.16 -3.74 4.18
N LYS A 81 16.44 -3.85 2.87
CA LYS A 81 16.83 -2.72 2.03
C LYS A 81 15.62 -1.89 1.59
N ASP A 82 15.52 -0.66 2.08
CA ASP A 82 14.37 0.22 1.80
C ASP A 82 14.09 0.41 0.31
N THR A 83 15.11 0.61 -0.54
CA THR A 83 14.89 0.76 -2.00
C THR A 83 14.24 -0.46 -2.64
N THR A 84 14.48 -1.66 -2.10
CA THR A 84 13.86 -2.89 -2.59
C THR A 84 12.47 -3.05 -2.01
N LEU A 85 12.24 -2.72 -0.74
CA LEU A 85 10.89 -2.67 -0.18
C LEU A 85 9.98 -1.68 -0.94
N GLN A 86 10.49 -0.49 -1.25
CA GLN A 86 9.81 0.50 -2.10
C GLN A 86 9.38 -0.13 -3.43
N TYR A 87 10.29 -0.85 -4.10
CA TYR A 87 10.00 -1.52 -5.38
C TYR A 87 8.96 -2.63 -5.25
N VAL A 88 9.10 -3.48 -4.23
CA VAL A 88 8.16 -4.57 -3.94
C VAL A 88 6.75 -4.01 -3.68
N LEU A 89 6.63 -2.92 -2.93
CA LEU A 89 5.34 -2.27 -2.68
C LEU A 89 4.73 -1.68 -3.95
N VAL A 90 5.53 -1.13 -4.87
CA VAL A 90 5.04 -0.70 -6.19
C VAL A 90 4.52 -1.89 -6.99
N LEU A 91 5.25 -3.00 -7.03
CA LEU A 91 4.80 -4.22 -7.72
C LEU A 91 3.47 -4.74 -7.17
N ILE A 92 3.32 -4.79 -5.84
CA ILE A 92 2.06 -5.20 -5.19
C ILE A 92 0.93 -4.24 -5.56
N ASP A 93 1.18 -2.94 -5.47
CA ASP A 93 0.14 -1.95 -5.74
C ASP A 93 -0.34 -1.96 -7.20
N ASP A 94 0.60 -2.08 -8.15
CA ASP A 94 0.31 -2.22 -9.58
C ASP A 94 -0.46 -3.53 -9.86
N MET A 95 -0.03 -4.64 -9.26
CA MET A 95 -0.70 -5.93 -9.35
C MET A 95 -2.16 -5.86 -8.88
N LEU A 96 -2.42 -5.19 -7.75
CA LEU A 96 -3.79 -4.98 -7.26
C LEU A 96 -4.59 -3.99 -8.11
N GLN A 97 -3.92 -3.03 -8.75
CA GLN A 97 -4.56 -2.04 -9.61
C GLN A 97 -5.04 -2.64 -10.94
N GLU A 98 -4.30 -3.61 -11.47
CA GLU A 98 -4.64 -4.36 -12.68
C GLU A 98 -5.92 -5.19 -12.51
N ASP A 99 -6.07 -5.85 -11.37
CA ASP A 99 -7.28 -6.57 -11.00
C ASP A 99 -7.52 -6.51 -9.49
N ARG A 100 -8.63 -5.87 -9.10
CA ARG A 100 -9.03 -5.71 -7.70
C ARG A 100 -9.32 -7.04 -7.02
N SER A 101 -9.72 -8.08 -7.75
CA SER A 101 -10.00 -9.41 -7.20
C SER A 101 -8.75 -10.06 -6.58
N ARG A 102 -7.56 -9.61 -6.98
CA ARG A 102 -6.27 -10.14 -6.51
C ARG A 102 -5.97 -9.81 -5.05
N VAL A 103 -6.72 -8.92 -4.40
CA VAL A 103 -6.64 -8.74 -2.94
C VAL A 103 -6.94 -10.03 -2.18
N GLU A 104 -7.82 -10.88 -2.74
CA GLU A 104 -8.23 -12.15 -2.14
C GLU A 104 -7.07 -13.16 -2.09
N ILE A 105 -6.03 -12.99 -2.92
CA ILE A 105 -4.83 -13.85 -2.90
C ILE A 105 -4.15 -13.79 -1.52
N PHE A 106 -4.06 -12.59 -0.94
CA PHE A 106 -3.43 -12.40 0.36
C PHE A 106 -4.28 -12.98 1.50
N HIS A 107 -5.60 -12.83 1.43
CA HIS A 107 -6.52 -13.46 2.40
C HIS A 107 -6.47 -14.99 2.32
N GLU A 108 -6.52 -15.56 1.12
CA GLU A 108 -6.43 -17.00 0.89
C GLU A 108 -5.13 -17.59 1.49
N TYR A 109 -4.00 -16.93 1.25
CA TYR A 109 -2.72 -17.31 1.81
C TYR A 109 -2.67 -17.20 3.33
N ALA A 110 -3.09 -16.06 3.88
CA ALA A 110 -3.09 -15.79 5.32
C ALA A 110 -3.98 -16.80 6.07
N ASN A 111 -5.17 -17.08 5.54
CA ASN A 111 -6.09 -18.09 6.08
C ASN A 111 -5.47 -19.49 6.10
N LYS A 112 -4.74 -19.87 5.04
CA LYS A 112 -4.05 -21.17 4.97
C LYS A 112 -2.91 -21.28 5.99
N LYS A 113 -2.27 -20.17 6.34
CA LYS A 113 -1.19 -20.10 7.34
C LYS A 113 -1.69 -19.88 8.76
N GLY A 114 -2.95 -19.48 8.95
CA GLY A 114 -3.48 -19.08 10.26
C GLY A 114 -2.85 -17.77 10.75
N GLU A 115 -2.48 -16.89 9.82
CA GLU A 115 -1.80 -15.62 10.09
C GLU A 115 -2.70 -14.42 9.74
N SER A 116 -2.37 -13.24 10.25
CA SER A 116 -3.06 -12.00 9.87
C SER A 116 -2.60 -11.53 8.50
N VAL A 117 -3.56 -11.28 7.59
CA VAL A 117 -3.31 -10.63 6.29
C VAL A 117 -2.77 -9.19 6.46
N TRP A 118 -3.12 -8.54 7.57
CA TRP A 118 -2.82 -7.13 7.82
C TRP A 118 -1.44 -6.93 8.43
N GLY A 119 -1.03 -7.85 9.32
CA GLY A 119 0.21 -7.73 10.11
C GLY A 119 1.44 -7.32 9.31
N PRO A 120 1.78 -8.01 8.20
CA PRO A 120 2.93 -7.66 7.37
C PRO A 120 2.90 -6.21 6.86
N PHE A 121 1.73 -5.69 6.46
CA PHE A 121 1.59 -4.33 5.96
C PHE A 121 1.50 -3.29 7.09
N LEU A 122 0.79 -3.60 8.18
CA LEU A 122 0.69 -2.71 9.34
C LEU A 122 2.06 -2.46 9.97
N ASN A 123 2.94 -3.46 10.01
CA ASN A 123 4.30 -3.32 10.49
C ASN A 123 5.11 -2.30 9.67
N LEU A 124 4.83 -2.15 8.36
CA LEU A 124 5.51 -1.19 7.50
C LEU A 124 5.10 0.26 7.80
N LEU A 125 3.96 0.50 8.44
CA LEU A 125 3.53 1.84 8.86
C LEU A 125 4.42 2.44 9.96
N ASN A 126 5.27 1.62 10.60
CA ASN A 126 6.25 2.03 11.60
C ASN A 126 7.64 2.34 11.02
N ARG A 127 7.82 2.20 9.70
CA ARG A 127 9.09 2.53 9.03
C ARG A 127 9.33 4.05 9.03
N GLN A 128 10.60 4.45 8.98
CA GLN A 128 10.97 5.88 8.88
C GLN A 128 10.77 6.42 7.46
N ASP A 129 10.83 5.57 6.44
CA ASP A 129 10.67 5.95 5.05
C ASP A 129 9.21 6.33 4.75
N GLY A 130 9.00 7.61 4.39
CA GLY A 130 7.68 8.17 4.11
C GLY A 130 6.97 7.54 2.91
N PHE A 131 7.73 7.10 1.89
CA PHE A 131 7.15 6.41 0.75
C PHE A 131 6.66 5.02 1.12
N ILE A 132 7.47 4.23 1.84
CA ILE A 132 7.13 2.88 2.29
C ILE A 132 5.86 2.91 3.14
N THR A 133 5.78 3.79 4.13
CA THR A 133 4.62 3.92 5.01
C THR A 133 3.35 4.30 4.23
N ASN A 134 3.44 5.26 3.31
CA ASN A 134 2.28 5.71 2.54
C ASN A 134 1.86 4.74 1.42
N MET A 135 2.81 4.00 0.84
CA MET A 135 2.50 2.95 -0.13
C MET A 135 1.88 1.73 0.55
N ALA A 136 2.41 1.32 1.70
CA ALA A 136 1.81 0.27 2.52
C ALA A 136 0.39 0.66 2.95
N SER A 137 0.17 1.90 3.39
CA SER A 137 -1.16 2.42 3.68
C SER A 137 -2.11 2.33 2.49
N ARG A 138 -1.66 2.68 1.28
CA ARG A 138 -2.47 2.54 0.06
C ARG A 138 -2.86 1.08 -0.21
N ILE A 139 -1.93 0.14 -0.05
CA ILE A 139 -2.20 -1.29 -0.22
C ILE A 139 -3.18 -1.79 0.85
N ILE A 140 -3.03 -1.38 2.12
CA ILE A 140 -3.95 -1.72 3.20
C ILE A 140 -5.37 -1.24 2.86
N ALA A 141 -5.53 0.03 2.44
CA ALA A 141 -6.83 0.56 2.05
C ALA A 141 -7.46 -0.19 0.86
N LYS A 142 -6.64 -0.60 -0.13
CA LYS A 142 -7.09 -1.42 -1.26
C LYS A 142 -7.60 -2.78 -0.79
N ILE A 143 -6.82 -3.51 0.02
CA ILE A 143 -7.23 -4.82 0.54
C ILE A 143 -8.51 -4.67 1.39
N ALA A 144 -8.54 -3.71 2.31
CA ALA A 144 -9.68 -3.46 3.20
C ALA A 144 -10.97 -3.07 2.49
N CYS A 145 -10.88 -2.39 1.33
CA CYS A 145 -12.05 -1.90 0.59
C CYS A 145 -12.46 -2.77 -0.60
N TRP A 146 -11.56 -3.62 -1.10
CA TRP A 146 -11.83 -4.47 -2.27
C TRP A 146 -12.05 -5.93 -1.90
N SER A 147 -11.64 -6.36 -0.70
CA SER A 147 -11.92 -7.71 -0.23
C SER A 147 -13.38 -7.86 0.23
N GLN A 148 -13.87 -9.09 0.17
CA GLN A 148 -15.13 -9.51 0.80
C GLN A 148 -15.01 -9.64 2.33
N THR A 149 -13.79 -9.81 2.85
CA THR A 149 -13.55 -9.98 4.29
C THR A 149 -13.19 -8.62 4.90
N PRO A 150 -14.01 -8.08 5.82
CA PRO A 150 -13.71 -6.81 6.45
C PRO A 150 -12.47 -6.93 7.37
N MET A 151 -11.81 -5.80 7.58
CA MET A 151 -10.69 -5.70 8.52
C MET A 151 -11.18 -5.88 9.97
N GLU A 152 -10.44 -6.66 10.76
CA GLU A 152 -10.78 -6.89 12.16
C GLU A 152 -10.70 -5.61 12.99
N ARG A 153 -11.49 -5.54 14.07
CA ARG A 153 -11.67 -4.30 14.87
C ARG A 153 -10.36 -3.70 15.38
N SER A 154 -9.43 -4.51 15.86
CA SER A 154 -8.14 -4.03 16.39
C SER A 154 -7.27 -3.42 15.30
N ASP A 155 -7.14 -4.12 14.17
CA ASP A 155 -6.35 -3.70 13.02
C ASP A 155 -6.95 -2.44 12.37
N LEU A 156 -8.29 -2.39 12.28
CA LEU A 156 -9.03 -1.24 11.79
C LEU A 156 -8.84 -0.02 12.69
N HIS A 157 -8.91 -0.20 14.01
CA HIS A 157 -8.68 0.88 14.95
C HIS A 157 -7.25 1.43 14.85
N PHE A 158 -6.25 0.55 14.74
CA PHE A 158 -4.85 0.93 14.54
C PHE A 158 -4.68 1.73 13.25
N TYR A 159 -5.18 1.21 12.13
CA TYR A 159 -5.02 1.84 10.82
C TYR A 159 -5.75 3.19 10.72
N LEU A 160 -6.98 3.29 11.23
CA LEU A 160 -7.72 4.56 11.26
C LEU A 160 -7.05 5.60 12.17
N THR A 161 -6.44 5.16 13.28
CA THR A 161 -5.64 6.05 14.13
C THR A 161 -4.41 6.55 13.39
N TRP A 162 -3.70 5.67 12.67
CA TRP A 162 -2.57 6.08 11.83
C TRP A 162 -3.00 7.11 10.77
N LEU A 163 -4.09 6.86 10.03
CA LEU A 163 -4.61 7.82 9.04
C LEU A 163 -4.95 9.18 9.68
N LYS A 164 -5.60 9.15 10.84
CA LYS A 164 -5.95 10.35 11.61
C LYS A 164 -4.72 11.17 11.99
N ASP A 165 -3.68 10.51 12.51
CA ASP A 165 -2.45 11.17 12.94
C ASP A 165 -1.68 11.76 11.76
N GLN A 166 -1.65 11.03 10.63
CA GLN A 166 -1.06 11.52 9.39
C GLN A 166 -1.79 12.75 8.81
N LEU A 167 -3.11 12.86 9.00
CA LEU A 167 -3.87 14.05 8.60
C LEU A 167 -3.53 15.29 9.45
N ARG A 168 -3.18 15.09 10.73
CA ARG A 168 -2.78 16.15 11.67
C ARG A 168 -1.32 16.56 11.54
N MET A 169 -0.48 15.71 10.94
CA MET A 169 0.94 15.97 10.76
C MET A 169 1.18 17.23 9.92
N GLN A 170 1.95 18.17 10.47
CA GLN A 170 2.33 19.39 9.77
C GLN A 170 3.29 19.07 8.62
N ASN A 171 3.14 19.77 7.50
CA ASN A 171 3.98 19.62 6.31
C ASN A 171 4.06 18.17 5.77
N ASN A 172 2.99 17.39 5.92
CA ASN A 172 2.92 16.03 5.38
C ASN A 172 2.86 16.06 3.83
N GLU A 173 3.98 15.76 3.17
CA GLU A 173 4.09 15.71 1.71
C GLU A 173 3.18 14.66 1.06
N TYR A 174 2.79 13.62 1.81
CA TYR A 174 1.91 12.54 1.36
C TYR A 174 0.43 12.75 1.71
N ILE A 175 0.05 13.93 2.22
CA ILE A 175 -1.32 14.18 2.69
C ILE A 175 -2.40 13.80 1.66
N GLN A 176 -2.16 14.05 0.37
CA GLN A 176 -3.11 13.70 -0.68
C GLN A 176 -3.34 12.18 -0.75
N SER A 177 -2.30 11.38 -0.51
CA SER A 177 -2.44 9.91 -0.43
C SER A 177 -3.22 9.49 0.81
N VAL A 178 -2.88 10.05 1.97
CA VAL A 178 -3.54 9.77 3.25
C VAL A 178 -5.04 10.09 3.16
N ALA A 179 -5.39 11.26 2.61
CA ALA A 179 -6.77 11.69 2.43
C ALA A 179 -7.54 10.74 1.48
N ARG A 180 -6.93 10.29 0.39
CA ARG A 180 -7.55 9.30 -0.52
C ARG A 180 -7.76 7.94 0.14
N CYS A 181 -6.79 7.47 0.92
CA CYS A 181 -6.93 6.22 1.68
C CYS A 181 -8.10 6.34 2.65
N LEU A 182 -8.17 7.42 3.44
CA LEU A 182 -9.30 7.65 4.33
C LEU A 182 -10.63 7.76 3.56
N GLN A 183 -10.66 8.49 2.43
CA GLN A 183 -11.86 8.61 1.61
C GLN A 183 -12.34 7.24 1.09
N MET A 184 -11.44 6.32 0.74
CA MET A 184 -11.81 4.95 0.38
C MET A 184 -12.43 4.21 1.56
N MET A 185 -11.79 4.24 2.73
CA MET A 185 -12.26 3.57 3.94
C MET A 185 -13.65 4.07 4.37
N LEU A 186 -13.89 5.39 4.32
CA LEU A 186 -15.16 6.00 4.72
C LEU A 186 -16.33 5.69 3.76
N ARG A 187 -16.12 4.96 2.66
CA ARG A 187 -17.22 4.45 1.83
C ARG A 187 -17.93 3.25 2.46
N ILE A 188 -17.30 2.60 3.44
CA ILE A 188 -17.82 1.42 4.12
C ILE A 188 -18.40 1.84 5.48
N ASP A 189 -19.65 1.48 5.73
CA ASP A 189 -20.41 1.92 6.91
C ASP A 189 -19.74 1.52 8.22
N GLU A 190 -19.29 0.28 8.33
CA GLU A 190 -18.57 -0.22 9.50
C GLU A 190 -17.30 0.60 9.79
N TYR A 191 -16.55 0.96 8.74
CA TYR A 191 -15.33 1.75 8.88
C TYR A 191 -15.64 3.20 9.23
N ARG A 192 -16.79 3.75 8.80
CA ARG A 192 -17.27 5.07 9.27
C ARG A 192 -17.54 5.07 10.77
N PHE A 193 -18.22 4.06 11.29
CA PHE A 193 -18.47 3.96 12.74
C PHE A 193 -17.18 3.78 13.55
N ALA A 194 -16.25 2.97 13.06
CA ALA A 194 -14.93 2.84 13.66
C ALA A 194 -14.15 4.18 13.64
N PHE A 195 -14.26 4.96 12.57
CA PHE A 195 -13.60 6.26 12.46
C PHE A 195 -14.15 7.29 13.46
N ILE A 196 -15.46 7.26 13.74
CA ILE A 196 -16.07 8.07 14.81
C ILE A 196 -15.47 7.69 16.17
N SER A 197 -15.28 6.39 16.41
CA SER A 197 -14.75 5.86 17.67
C SER A 197 -13.29 6.25 17.94
N VAL A 198 -12.53 6.65 16.92
CA VAL A 198 -11.14 7.15 17.07
C VAL A 198 -11.05 8.69 17.12
N ASP A 199 -12.17 9.39 17.37
CA ASP A 199 -12.25 10.86 17.31
C ASP A 199 -11.92 11.44 15.91
N GLY A 200 -12.34 10.69 14.88
CA GLY A 200 -12.07 11.04 13.48
C GLY A 200 -12.78 12.31 13.03
N ILE A 201 -14.01 12.56 13.49
CA ILE A 201 -14.79 13.75 13.10
C ILE A 201 -14.10 15.04 13.56
N SER A 202 -13.71 15.12 14.83
CA SER A 202 -13.00 16.28 15.38
C SER A 202 -11.70 16.56 14.64
N THR A 203 -11.01 15.50 14.21
CA THR A 203 -9.81 15.61 13.37
C THR A 203 -10.09 16.23 12.01
N LEU A 204 -11.14 15.79 11.32
CA LEU A 204 -11.49 16.37 10.01
C LEU A 204 -11.86 17.85 10.16
N LEU A 205 -12.63 18.20 11.19
CA LEU A 205 -12.97 19.58 11.48
C LEU A 205 -11.72 20.44 11.73
N SER A 206 -10.77 19.96 12.54
CA SER A 206 -9.54 20.71 12.82
C SER A 206 -8.67 20.88 11.57
N VAL A 207 -8.56 19.84 10.74
CA VAL A 207 -7.76 19.87 9.50
C VAL A 207 -8.39 20.80 8.47
N LEU A 208 -9.72 20.80 8.35
CA LEU A 208 -10.43 21.70 7.44
C LEU A 208 -10.35 23.16 7.91
N GLN A 209 -10.49 23.42 9.22
CA GLN A 209 -10.36 24.76 9.80
C GLN A 209 -8.93 25.31 9.70
N GLY A 210 -7.91 24.48 9.90
CA GLY A 210 -6.51 24.88 9.79
C GLY A 210 -6.04 25.16 8.36
N ARG A 211 -6.82 24.75 7.35
CA ARG A 211 -6.51 24.92 5.92
C ARG A 211 -7.35 26.00 5.22
N VAL A 212 -8.07 26.83 5.96
CA VAL A 212 -8.89 27.95 5.44
C VAL A 212 -8.01 29.13 4.95
N ASN A 213 -7.06 28.85 4.06
CA ASN A 213 -6.43 29.80 3.14
C ASN A 213 -6.72 29.43 1.68
N PHE A 214 -7.79 28.68 1.41
CA PHE A 214 -8.33 28.57 0.06
C PHE A 214 -9.11 29.86 -0.25
N GLN A 215 -8.43 30.85 -0.83
CA GLN A 215 -9.11 31.90 -1.58
C GLN A 215 -9.75 31.25 -2.81
N VAL A 216 -11.07 31.33 -2.87
CA VAL A 216 -11.90 30.99 -4.04
C VAL A 216 -11.69 32.02 -5.14
#